data_AF-A0A9E5TG67-F1
#
_entry.id   AF-A0A9E5TG67-F1
#
_cell.length_a   1.000
_cell.length_b   1.000
_cell.length_c   1.000
_cell.angle_alpha   90.00
_cell.angle_beta   90.00
_cell.angle_gamma   90.00
#
_symmetry.space_group_name_H-M   'P 1'
#
loop_
_entity.id
_entity.type
_entity.pdbx_description
1 polymer ?
#
loop_
_entity_poly.entity_id
_entity_poly.type
_entity_poly.pdbx_seq_one_letter_code
_entity_poly.pdbx_strand_id
1 'polypeptide(L)'
;MSTFEFELAHRFGPTYHASRNERDYLAQLEPQLEPSLALAHPPWKPYVYFCVVELGASEGNRVYEINYLTIWDWDSGTVGRFGAHQWDTERAALLIAGPEDTQDPEAYKVSQAYYAAHEGVKLGGLLSFDNSRYVRYPRGRERAPDVWWSKGKHASFPDRQALESSTARDSYDAPGDVTRPGIPGEATRPGEYSLVDAGALEQPSAAAPWIAYNKRWGLHRVSSVYSKLKDRLWDAAGNTLRDIPIVTEDEIRLAQSVLRVRESGQLDDETLQRAADILPPRRVWTTQKITRPEAKRLEAAHDIDVSPLL
;
A
#
# COMPACT_ATOMS: atom_id res chain seq x y z
N MET A 1 -12.40 27.07 0.28
CA MET A 1 -11.21 27.52 1.02
C MET A 1 -10.21 26.39 0.93
N SER A 2 -9.02 26.58 0.36
CA SER A 2 -7.95 25.58 0.53
C SER A 2 -7.39 25.74 1.93
N THR A 3 -7.30 24.62 2.65
CA THR A 3 -6.69 24.59 3.99
C THR A 3 -5.17 24.42 3.83
N PHE A 4 -4.40 24.70 4.89
CA PHE A 4 -2.94 24.53 4.89
C PHE A 4 -2.52 23.10 4.48
N GLU A 5 -3.30 22.10 4.89
CA GLU A 5 -3.12 20.70 4.55
C GLU A 5 -3.23 20.43 3.03
N PHE A 6 -4.16 21.12 2.35
CA PHE A 6 -4.30 21.04 0.91
C PHE A 6 -3.03 21.55 0.20
N GLU A 7 -2.46 22.65 0.69
CA GLU A 7 -1.22 23.21 0.15
C GLU A 7 -0.02 22.29 0.39
N LEU A 8 0.06 21.65 1.56
CA LEU A 8 1.06 20.62 1.84
C LEU A 8 0.94 19.42 0.88
N ALA A 9 -0.27 18.92 0.63
CA ALA A 9 -0.49 17.81 -0.29
C ALA A 9 -0.13 18.18 -1.74
N HIS A 10 -0.43 19.39 -2.18
CA HIS A 10 -0.02 19.87 -3.50
C HIS A 10 1.49 20.03 -3.63
N ARG A 11 2.14 20.62 -2.62
CA ARG A 11 3.60 20.78 -2.56
C ARG A 11 4.33 19.44 -2.64
N PHE A 12 3.88 18.49 -1.82
CA PHE A 12 4.51 17.18 -1.67
C PHE A 12 3.83 16.10 -2.50
N GLY A 13 3.15 16.47 -3.58
CA GLY A 13 2.65 15.51 -4.55
C GLY A 13 3.80 14.66 -5.11
N PRO A 14 3.71 13.32 -5.13
CA PRO A 14 4.74 12.48 -5.74
C PRO A 14 4.79 12.65 -7.26
N THR A 15 5.93 12.30 -7.85
CA THR A 15 6.01 12.00 -9.28
C THR A 15 5.76 10.51 -9.48
N TYR A 16 4.81 10.17 -10.34
CA TYR A 16 4.42 8.78 -10.58
C TYR A 16 5.06 8.25 -11.85
N HIS A 17 5.55 7.01 -11.79
CA HIS A 17 6.09 6.27 -12.93
C HIS A 17 5.33 4.96 -13.08
N ALA A 18 4.79 4.71 -14.26
CA ALA A 18 4.26 3.39 -14.63
C ALA A 18 5.04 2.79 -15.79
N SER A 19 4.74 1.53 -16.11
CA SER A 19 5.31 0.82 -17.26
C SER A 19 4.78 1.40 -18.59
N ARG A 20 5.63 1.49 -19.64
CA ARG A 20 5.18 1.82 -21.03
C ARG A 20 4.09 0.90 -21.57
N ASN A 21 4.04 -0.32 -21.03
CA ASN A 21 3.08 -1.35 -21.42
C ASN A 21 2.06 -1.61 -20.31
N GLU A 22 1.85 -0.63 -19.42
CA GLU A 22 0.74 -0.69 -18.49
C GLU A 22 -0.57 -0.73 -19.28
N ARG A 23 -1.42 -1.71 -18.96
CA ARG A 23 -2.71 -1.92 -19.62
C ARG A 23 -3.87 -1.70 -18.65
N ASP A 24 -3.58 -1.63 -17.36
CA ASP A 24 -4.56 -1.35 -16.33
C ASP A 24 -4.85 0.16 -16.29
N TYR A 25 -6.08 0.52 -15.91
CA TYR A 25 -6.51 1.91 -15.94
C TYR A 25 -6.49 2.50 -14.53
N LEU A 26 -6.13 3.77 -14.40
CA LEU A 26 -6.40 4.51 -13.16
C LEU A 26 -7.84 5.04 -13.20
N ALA A 27 -8.57 4.79 -12.13
CA ALA A 27 -9.99 5.05 -12.01
C ALA A 27 -10.26 6.31 -11.17
N GLN A 28 -11.10 7.19 -11.71
CA GLN A 28 -11.85 8.15 -10.92
C GLN A 28 -13.15 7.52 -10.46
N LEU A 29 -13.46 7.63 -9.18
CA LEU A 29 -14.72 7.21 -8.60
C LEU A 29 -15.70 8.38 -8.47
N GLU A 30 -16.99 8.08 -8.64
CA GLU A 30 -18.07 9.02 -8.34
C GLU A 30 -18.17 9.32 -6.83
N PRO A 31 -18.65 10.51 -6.43
CA PRO A 31 -18.79 10.92 -5.03
C PRO A 31 -20.02 10.31 -4.36
N GLN A 32 -20.22 9.01 -4.53
CA GLN A 32 -21.32 8.25 -3.94
C GLN A 32 -20.78 7.28 -2.87
N LEU A 33 -21.61 6.90 -1.89
CA LEU A 33 -21.20 5.90 -0.89
C LEU A 33 -21.01 4.51 -1.50
N GLU A 34 -21.79 4.18 -2.53
CA GLU A 34 -21.53 3.08 -3.43
C GLU A 34 -20.93 3.66 -4.72
N PRO A 35 -19.61 3.89 -4.78
CA PRO A 35 -19.02 4.57 -5.92
C PRO A 35 -19.04 3.68 -7.17
N SER A 36 -19.40 4.29 -8.29
CA SER A 36 -19.17 3.79 -9.64
C SER A 36 -17.94 4.45 -10.25
N LEU A 37 -17.46 3.88 -11.35
CA LEU A 37 -16.40 4.49 -12.14
C LEU A 37 -16.94 5.73 -12.86
N ALA A 38 -16.40 6.89 -12.53
CA ALA A 38 -16.64 8.15 -13.25
C ALA A 38 -15.81 8.23 -14.54
N LEU A 39 -14.55 7.77 -14.50
CA LEU A 39 -13.63 7.80 -15.63
C LEU A 39 -12.50 6.77 -15.46
N ALA A 40 -12.26 5.92 -16.47
CA ALA A 40 -11.05 5.10 -16.62
C ALA A 40 -10.71 4.99 -18.11
N HIS A 41 -9.66 5.68 -18.58
CA HIS A 41 -9.12 5.53 -19.93
C HIS A 41 -7.79 6.27 -20.04
N PRO A 42 -6.94 5.99 -21.06
CA PRO A 42 -5.89 6.93 -21.41
C PRO A 42 -6.50 8.30 -21.74
N PRO A 43 -5.76 9.41 -21.51
CA PRO A 43 -4.33 9.44 -21.19
C PRO A 43 -4.01 9.05 -19.74
N TRP A 44 -2.77 8.62 -19.52
CA TRP A 44 -2.16 8.35 -18.22
C TRP A 44 -2.08 9.64 -17.37
N LYS A 45 -3.22 10.02 -16.78
CA LYS A 45 -3.39 11.15 -15.86
C LYS A 45 -4.07 10.62 -14.61
N PRO A 46 -3.29 10.10 -13.64
CA PRO A 46 -3.82 9.56 -12.39
C PRO A 46 -4.89 10.46 -11.77
N TYR A 47 -5.90 9.82 -11.18
CA TYR A 47 -6.66 10.44 -10.12
C TYR A 47 -6.05 9.98 -8.81
N VAL A 48 -5.46 10.93 -8.08
CA VAL A 48 -4.84 10.68 -6.79
C VAL A 48 -5.72 11.32 -5.73
N TYR A 49 -6.28 10.50 -4.87
CA TYR A 49 -6.98 10.95 -3.69
C TYR A 49 -5.96 11.18 -2.59
N PHE A 50 -6.11 12.23 -1.78
CA PHE A 50 -5.22 12.44 -0.65
C PHE A 50 -5.95 12.64 0.66
N CYS A 51 -5.27 12.24 1.73
CA CYS A 51 -5.70 12.41 3.11
C CYS A 51 -4.52 12.93 3.92
N VAL A 52 -4.66 14.11 4.53
CA VAL A 52 -3.65 14.69 5.41
C VAL A 52 -4.12 14.58 6.85
N VAL A 53 -3.24 14.11 7.73
CA VAL A 53 -3.50 14.06 9.17
C VAL A 53 -2.33 14.64 9.95
N GLU A 54 -2.63 15.60 10.82
CA GLU A 54 -1.69 16.10 11.81
C GLU A 54 -1.48 15.04 12.90
N LEU A 55 -0.22 14.64 13.11
CA LEU A 55 0.14 13.64 14.12
C LEU A 55 0.47 14.30 15.48
N GLY A 56 0.79 15.60 15.46
CA GLY A 56 1.15 16.40 16.63
C GLY A 56 2.48 17.14 16.43
N ALA A 57 3.00 17.67 17.53
CA ALA A 57 4.31 18.32 17.57
C ALA A 57 5.38 17.41 18.17
N SER A 58 6.55 17.36 17.54
CA SER A 58 7.72 16.61 17.99
C SER A 58 8.96 17.49 17.83
N GLU A 59 9.68 17.71 18.94
CA GLU A 59 10.93 18.50 18.96
C GLU A 59 10.79 19.93 18.36
N GLY A 60 9.65 20.60 18.59
CA GLY A 60 9.36 21.94 18.05
C GLY A 60 8.96 21.96 16.57
N ASN A 61 8.77 20.78 15.97
CA ASN A 61 8.23 20.64 14.62
C ASN A 61 6.80 20.12 14.68
N ARG A 62 5.93 20.66 13.84
CA ARG A 62 4.64 20.05 13.55
C ARG A 62 4.82 18.96 12.51
N VAL A 63 4.15 17.83 12.72
CA VAL A 63 4.31 16.62 11.91
C VAL A 63 2.98 16.24 11.28
N TYR A 64 3.01 15.95 9.97
CA TYR A 64 1.84 15.48 9.23
C TYR A 64 2.16 14.18 8.50
N GLU A 65 1.17 13.28 8.48
CA GLU A 65 1.08 12.15 7.57
C GLU A 65 0.24 12.57 6.36
N ILE A 66 0.81 12.49 5.16
CA ILE A 66 0.06 12.66 3.91
C ILE A 66 -0.04 11.30 3.22
N ASN A 67 -1.25 10.82 3.03
CA ASN A 67 -1.54 9.62 2.25
C ASN A 67 -1.99 10.00 0.85
N TYR A 68 -1.38 9.40 -0.15
CA TYR A 68 -1.79 9.46 -1.55
C TYR A 68 -2.30 8.09 -1.98
N LEU A 69 -3.53 8.09 -2.45
CA LEU A 69 -4.31 6.90 -2.76
C LEU A 69 -4.68 6.91 -4.23
N THR A 70 -4.50 5.79 -4.89
CA THR A 70 -4.91 5.59 -6.29
C THR A 70 -5.83 4.40 -6.39
N ILE A 71 -6.81 4.49 -7.28
CA ILE A 71 -7.73 3.38 -7.55
C ILE A 71 -7.37 2.85 -8.93
N TRP A 72 -7.07 1.56 -9.00
CA TRP A 72 -6.75 0.86 -10.23
C TRP A 72 -7.97 0.10 -10.68
N ASP A 73 -8.35 0.28 -11.94
CA ASP A 73 -9.34 -0.53 -12.61
C ASP A 73 -8.67 -1.68 -13.33
N TRP A 74 -9.15 -2.88 -13.00
CA TRP A 74 -9.00 -4.11 -13.73
C TRP A 74 -7.59 -4.73 -13.68
N ASP A 75 -7.43 -5.82 -12.93
CA ASP A 75 -6.30 -6.76 -13.01
C ASP A 75 -6.27 -7.47 -14.39
N SER A 76 -5.99 -6.76 -15.48
CA SER A 76 -5.85 -7.23 -16.88
C SER A 76 -6.77 -8.38 -17.41
N GLY A 77 -7.89 -8.67 -16.76
CA GLY A 77 -8.92 -9.63 -17.20
C GLY A 77 -8.59 -11.06 -16.85
N THR A 78 -7.54 -11.28 -16.06
CA THR A 78 -7.24 -12.62 -15.58
C THR A 78 -8.03 -12.80 -14.30
N VAL A 79 -9.07 -13.62 -14.34
CA VAL A 79 -9.60 -14.27 -13.13
C VAL A 79 -8.44 -15.09 -12.58
N GLY A 80 -7.60 -14.46 -11.76
CA GLY A 80 -6.55 -15.15 -11.04
C GLY A 80 -7.19 -16.24 -10.18
N ARG A 81 -6.42 -17.26 -9.85
CA ARG A 81 -6.82 -18.39 -9.00
C ARG A 81 -7.34 -17.98 -7.60
N PHE A 82 -7.31 -16.68 -7.28
CA PHE A 82 -7.52 -16.01 -5.99
C PHE A 82 -8.78 -15.13 -5.95
N GLY A 83 -9.58 -15.16 -7.02
CA GLY A 83 -10.78 -14.32 -7.18
C GLY A 83 -10.45 -13.00 -7.86
N ALA A 84 -11.29 -12.59 -8.81
CA ALA A 84 -11.18 -11.27 -9.42
C ALA A 84 -11.62 -10.21 -8.39
N HIS A 85 -10.75 -9.28 -8.06
CA HIS A 85 -11.17 -7.98 -7.52
C HIS A 85 -11.07 -7.00 -8.69
N GLN A 86 -12.16 -6.28 -8.96
CA GLN A 86 -12.19 -5.44 -10.15
C GLN A 86 -11.37 -4.18 -9.95
N TRP A 87 -11.37 -3.64 -8.73
CA TRP A 87 -10.61 -2.46 -8.38
C TRP A 87 -9.68 -2.72 -7.19
N ASP A 88 -8.44 -2.26 -7.30
CA ASP A 88 -7.49 -2.23 -6.19
C ASP A 88 -7.18 -0.78 -5.80
N THR A 89 -6.76 -0.61 -4.56
CA THR A 89 -6.46 0.70 -3.99
C THR A 89 -5.00 0.73 -3.56
N GLU A 90 -4.21 1.65 -4.11
CA GLU A 90 -2.78 1.72 -3.84
C GLU A 90 -2.39 2.94 -3.04
N ARG A 91 -1.48 2.76 -2.09
CA ARG A 91 -1.08 3.78 -1.12
C ARG A 91 0.41 4.09 -1.22
N ALA A 92 0.71 5.38 -1.37
CA ALA A 92 2.00 5.94 -0.99
C ALA A 92 1.75 6.97 0.10
N ALA A 93 2.63 7.06 1.10
CA ALA A 93 2.46 8.01 2.17
C ALA A 93 3.77 8.71 2.53
N LEU A 94 3.67 9.94 2.98
CA LEU A 94 4.81 10.76 3.38
C LEU A 94 4.63 11.22 4.82
N LEU A 95 5.72 11.16 5.58
CA LEU A 95 5.83 11.89 6.83
C LEU A 95 6.56 13.20 6.54
N ILE A 96 5.90 14.31 6.80
CA ILE A 96 6.47 15.65 6.65
C ILE A 96 6.56 16.33 8.01
N ALA A 97 7.61 17.12 8.19
CA ALA A 97 7.84 17.89 9.38
C ALA A 97 8.31 19.29 9.02
N GLY A 98 7.86 20.28 9.78
CA GLY A 98 8.26 21.68 9.65
C GLY A 98 8.06 22.43 10.96
N PRO A 99 8.52 23.69 11.06
CA PRO A 99 8.40 24.47 12.29
C PRO A 99 6.94 24.61 12.75
N GLU A 100 6.69 24.49 14.06
CA GLU A 100 5.33 24.53 14.61
C GLU A 100 4.66 25.91 14.47
N ASP A 101 5.47 26.96 14.40
CA ASP A 101 5.07 28.37 14.35
C ASP A 101 4.83 28.91 12.93
N THR A 102 4.89 28.04 11.91
CA THR A 102 4.67 28.43 10.51
C THR A 102 3.58 27.62 9.82
N GLN A 103 2.77 28.32 9.02
CA GLN A 103 1.85 27.76 8.04
C GLN A 103 2.37 27.94 6.61
N ASP A 104 3.66 28.19 6.44
CA ASP A 104 4.30 28.20 5.13
C ASP A 104 4.66 26.76 4.73
N PRO A 105 4.02 26.17 3.70
CA PRO A 105 4.39 24.84 3.20
C PRO A 105 5.88 24.76 2.83
N GLU A 106 6.51 25.87 2.41
CA GLU A 106 7.94 25.95 2.05
C GLU A 106 8.89 25.55 3.17
N ALA A 107 8.48 25.75 4.42
CA ALA A 107 9.29 25.41 5.59
C ALA A 107 9.31 23.91 5.92
N TYR A 108 8.41 23.12 5.33
CA TYR A 108 8.28 21.70 5.62
C TYR A 108 9.21 20.85 4.74
N LYS A 109 9.56 19.67 5.24
CA LYS A 109 10.38 18.67 4.54
C LYS A 109 9.83 17.26 4.75
N VAL A 110 9.97 16.41 3.75
CA VAL A 110 9.70 14.97 3.85
C VAL A 110 10.82 14.31 4.65
N SER A 111 10.50 13.78 5.82
CA SER A 111 11.46 13.04 6.65
C SER A 111 11.42 11.54 6.34
N GLN A 112 10.27 11.01 5.91
CA GLN A 112 10.07 9.58 5.66
C GLN A 112 9.04 9.37 4.55
N ALA A 113 9.14 8.24 3.85
CA ALA A 113 8.17 7.81 2.86
C ALA A 113 7.84 6.32 3.01
N TYR A 114 6.59 5.98 2.77
CA TYR A 114 6.05 4.64 2.77
C TYR A 114 5.44 4.34 1.40
N TYR A 115 5.66 3.12 0.92
CA TYR A 115 5.16 2.62 -0.34
C TYR A 115 4.50 1.28 -0.08
N ALA A 116 3.18 1.22 -0.25
CA ALA A 116 2.43 -0.01 -0.09
C ALA A 116 2.75 -0.97 -1.23
N ALA A 117 2.98 -2.23 -0.92
CA ALA A 117 3.05 -3.29 -1.91
C ALA A 117 2.43 -4.55 -1.31
N HIS A 118 1.17 -4.82 -1.68
CA HIS A 118 0.32 -5.79 -0.98
C HIS A 118 0.22 -5.53 0.54
N GLU A 119 0.09 -4.26 0.93
CA GLU A 119 -0.09 -3.82 2.32
C GLU A 119 -1.24 -4.58 3.00
N GLY A 120 -1.01 -5.06 4.22
CA GLY A 120 -2.04 -5.74 5.01
C GLY A 120 -2.31 -7.20 4.62
N VAL A 121 -1.68 -7.73 3.56
CA VAL A 121 -1.81 -9.15 3.19
C VAL A 121 -0.96 -10.01 4.12
N LYS A 122 -1.47 -10.24 5.32
CA LYS A 122 -0.94 -11.17 6.32
C LYS A 122 -1.84 -12.40 6.36
N LEU A 123 -1.53 -13.43 5.58
CA LEU A 123 -2.23 -14.71 5.69
C LEU A 123 -1.63 -15.47 6.88
N GLY A 124 -2.08 -15.09 8.08
CA GLY A 124 -1.83 -15.82 9.34
C GLY A 124 -0.37 -16.08 9.69
N GLY A 125 0.52 -15.10 9.48
CA GLY A 125 1.95 -15.23 9.82
C GLY A 125 2.74 -16.21 8.92
N LEU A 126 2.08 -17.08 8.15
CA LEU A 126 2.74 -18.01 7.22
C LEU A 126 2.89 -17.44 5.80
N LEU A 127 1.90 -16.74 5.24
CA LEU A 127 2.03 -16.10 3.92
C LEU A 127 1.88 -14.58 4.01
N SER A 128 2.93 -13.90 4.48
CA SER A 128 3.02 -12.44 4.35
C SER A 128 3.48 -12.10 2.94
N PHE A 129 2.58 -11.52 2.14
CA PHE A 129 2.92 -10.95 0.82
C PHE A 129 3.24 -9.45 0.88
N ASP A 130 3.20 -8.88 2.09
CA ASP A 130 3.56 -7.49 2.33
C ASP A 130 5.01 -7.24 1.92
N ASN A 131 5.16 -6.58 0.78
CA ASN A 131 6.41 -6.14 0.20
C ASN A 131 6.61 -4.64 0.40
N SER A 132 5.82 -4.02 1.27
CA SER A 132 5.85 -2.58 1.46
C SER A 132 7.24 -2.11 1.85
N ARG A 133 7.57 -0.90 1.42
CA ARG A 133 8.88 -0.30 1.61
C ARG A 133 8.75 0.99 2.38
N TYR A 134 9.74 1.20 3.21
CA TYR A 134 9.85 2.37 4.05
C TYR A 134 11.24 2.98 3.90
N VAL A 135 11.27 4.28 3.65
CA VAL A 135 12.50 5.02 3.36
C VAL A 135 12.59 6.21 4.30
N ARG A 136 13.73 6.32 5.02
CA ARG A 136 14.04 7.48 5.87
C ARG A 136 14.96 8.45 5.13
N TYR A 137 14.74 9.74 5.35
CA TYR A 137 15.56 10.83 4.83
C TYR A 137 16.14 11.63 6.01
N PRO A 138 17.33 11.27 6.53
CA PRO A 138 17.88 11.89 7.74
C PRO A 138 18.08 13.41 7.67
N ARG A 139 18.20 13.97 6.46
CA ARG A 139 18.33 15.43 6.23
C ARG A 139 17.04 16.09 5.74
N GLY A 140 15.96 15.32 5.69
CA GLY A 140 14.72 15.70 5.00
C GLY A 140 14.90 15.81 3.49
N ARG A 141 13.79 15.88 2.76
CA ARG A 141 13.73 16.27 1.34
C ARG A 141 12.75 17.43 1.17
N GLU A 142 13.14 18.39 0.34
CA GLU A 142 12.29 19.53 -0.04
C GLU A 142 11.17 19.13 -1.01
N ARG A 143 11.31 17.97 -1.66
CA ARG A 143 10.33 17.43 -2.60
C ARG A 143 9.95 16.01 -2.21
N ALA A 144 8.74 15.63 -2.60
CA ALA A 144 8.31 14.26 -2.51
C ALA A 144 9.22 13.33 -3.33
N PRO A 145 9.44 12.10 -2.85
CA PRO A 145 10.10 11.08 -3.65
C PRO A 145 9.21 10.59 -4.78
N ASP A 146 9.83 9.87 -5.72
CA ASP A 146 9.15 9.23 -6.83
C ASP A 146 8.41 7.98 -6.35
N VAL A 147 7.26 7.70 -6.97
CA VAL A 147 6.49 6.47 -6.76
C VAL A 147 6.48 5.68 -8.06
N TRP A 148 7.01 4.47 -8.01
CA TRP A 148 7.05 3.55 -9.13
C TRP A 148 5.98 2.49 -8.96
N TRP A 149 5.15 2.27 -9.98
CA TRP A 149 4.10 1.25 -9.93
C TRP A 149 4.46 0.01 -10.74
N SER A 150 4.12 -1.17 -10.19
CA SER A 150 4.25 -2.45 -10.90
C SER A 150 3.13 -2.68 -11.89
N LYS A 151 3.48 -3.36 -13.00
CA LYS A 151 2.52 -3.84 -13.99
C LYS A 151 1.63 -4.94 -13.41
N GLY A 152 0.31 -4.81 -13.49
CA GLY A 152 -0.64 -5.90 -13.23
C GLY A 152 -0.72 -6.40 -11.79
N LYS A 153 -0.07 -5.73 -10.82
CA LYS A 153 -0.06 -6.14 -9.41
C LYS A 153 -0.33 -5.00 -8.44
N HIS A 154 -0.53 -3.80 -8.98
CA HIS A 154 -0.87 -2.56 -8.26
C HIS A 154 -0.08 -2.47 -6.95
N ALA A 155 1.21 -2.13 -7.05
CA ALA A 155 2.08 -1.95 -5.89
C ALA A 155 2.98 -0.75 -6.11
N SER A 156 3.24 0.00 -5.04
CA SER A 156 4.08 1.20 -5.02
C SER A 156 5.51 0.89 -4.55
N PHE A 157 6.50 1.47 -5.23
CA PHE A 157 7.93 1.27 -4.95
C PHE A 157 8.71 2.59 -4.96
N PRO A 158 9.78 2.70 -4.15
CA PRO A 158 10.58 3.92 -4.05
C PRO A 158 11.45 4.19 -5.28
N ASP A 159 11.80 3.14 -6.02
CA ASP A 159 12.64 3.23 -7.19
C ASP A 159 12.44 2.01 -8.10
N ARG A 160 13.00 2.11 -9.29
CA ARG A 160 12.96 1.04 -10.29
C ARG A 160 13.63 -0.25 -9.82
N GLN A 161 14.72 -0.19 -9.06
CA GLN A 161 15.42 -1.38 -8.59
C GLN A 161 14.58 -2.15 -7.55
N ALA A 162 13.89 -1.44 -6.65
CA ALA A 162 12.94 -2.01 -5.70
C ALA A 162 11.76 -2.68 -6.41
N LEU A 163 11.22 -2.03 -7.45
CA LEU A 163 10.23 -2.65 -8.34
C LEU A 163 10.78 -3.92 -9.00
N GLU A 164 11.98 -3.85 -9.57
CA GLU A 164 12.63 -4.96 -10.29
C GLU A 164 13.01 -6.16 -9.42
N SER A 165 13.34 -5.92 -8.15
CA SER A 165 13.76 -6.95 -7.19
C SER A 165 12.59 -7.56 -6.40
N SER A 166 11.39 -6.99 -6.53
CA SER A 166 10.21 -7.51 -5.87
C SER A 166 9.82 -8.88 -6.45
N THR A 167 9.46 -9.83 -5.57
CA THR A 167 8.88 -11.13 -5.95
C THR A 167 7.51 -10.97 -6.63
N ALA A 168 6.99 -9.74 -6.69
CA ALA A 168 5.86 -9.38 -7.53
C ALA A 168 6.14 -9.73 -9.02
N ARG A 169 7.40 -9.87 -9.44
CA ARG A 169 7.73 -10.42 -10.77
C ARG A 169 7.19 -11.82 -11.06
N ASP A 170 7.04 -12.70 -10.07
CA ASP A 170 7.17 -14.15 -10.33
C ASP A 170 5.96 -15.01 -9.94
N SER A 171 4.70 -14.55 -10.09
CA SER A 171 3.59 -15.48 -9.80
C SER A 171 2.37 -15.48 -10.70
N TYR A 172 2.15 -14.50 -11.59
CA TYR A 172 0.96 -14.50 -12.47
C TYR A 172 1.25 -14.16 -13.92
N ASP A 173 2.50 -14.30 -14.34
CA ASP A 173 2.82 -14.36 -15.76
C ASP A 173 2.19 -15.64 -16.32
N ALA A 174 1.13 -15.48 -17.11
CA ALA A 174 0.70 -16.51 -18.04
C ALA A 174 1.94 -16.98 -18.82
N PRO A 175 2.12 -18.31 -19.03
CA PRO A 175 3.29 -18.83 -19.71
C PRO A 175 3.34 -18.26 -21.13
N GLY A 176 4.18 -17.25 -21.34
CA GLY A 176 4.33 -16.57 -22.64
C GLY A 176 4.74 -15.09 -22.59
N ASP A 177 4.54 -14.36 -21.49
CA ASP A 177 4.90 -12.93 -21.38
C ASP A 177 6.03 -12.69 -20.37
N VAL A 178 6.96 -13.65 -20.26
CA VAL A 178 8.12 -13.53 -19.39
C VAL A 178 9.09 -12.52 -19.99
N THR A 179 9.60 -11.63 -19.12
CA THR A 179 10.81 -10.81 -19.28
C THR A 179 10.62 -9.41 -19.89
N ARG A 180 10.21 -8.47 -19.03
CA ARG A 180 11.08 -7.38 -18.56
C ARG A 180 10.29 -6.51 -17.58
N PRO A 181 10.96 -5.89 -16.59
CA PRO A 181 10.36 -4.72 -15.95
C PRO A 181 9.98 -3.77 -17.07
N GLY A 182 8.72 -3.33 -17.09
CA GLY A 182 8.25 -2.40 -18.11
C GLY A 182 9.30 -1.31 -18.29
N ILE A 183 9.71 -1.07 -19.54
CA ILE A 183 10.52 0.11 -19.83
C ILE A 183 9.79 1.29 -19.18
N PRO A 184 10.45 2.15 -18.39
CA PRO A 184 9.80 3.28 -17.73
C PRO A 184 8.91 4.01 -18.73
N GLY A 185 7.64 4.07 -18.39
CA GLY A 185 6.55 4.73 -19.08
C GLY A 185 6.70 6.23 -19.10
N GLU A 186 5.57 6.87 -19.27
CA GLU A 186 5.44 8.29 -19.00
C GLU A 186 5.52 8.50 -17.49
N ALA A 187 6.26 9.53 -17.09
CA ALA A 187 6.25 10.04 -15.73
C ALA A 187 5.20 11.13 -15.65
N THR A 188 4.35 11.09 -14.63
CA THR A 188 3.36 12.15 -14.37
C THR A 188 3.78 12.92 -13.14
N ARG A 189 4.07 14.21 -13.33
CA ARG A 189 4.51 15.13 -12.29
C ARG A 189 3.33 15.77 -11.57
N PRO A 190 3.52 16.32 -10.36
CA PRO A 190 2.53 17.18 -9.73
C PRO A 190 2.03 18.27 -10.69
N GLY A 191 0.71 18.40 -10.79
CA GLY A 191 0.04 19.30 -11.74
C GLY A 191 -0.33 18.67 -13.10
N GLU A 192 0.21 17.51 -13.43
CA GLU A 192 -0.16 16.75 -14.64
C GLU A 192 -1.23 15.68 -14.37
N TYR A 193 -1.48 15.38 -13.09
CA TYR A 193 -2.55 14.52 -12.58
C TYR A 193 -3.58 15.29 -11.76
N SER A 194 -4.75 14.70 -11.56
CA SER A 194 -5.80 15.26 -10.70
C SER A 194 -5.54 14.86 -9.25
N LEU A 195 -5.36 15.84 -8.37
CA LEU A 195 -5.25 15.63 -6.93
C LEU A 195 -6.60 15.99 -6.28
N VAL A 196 -7.22 15.01 -5.60
CA VAL A 196 -8.58 15.12 -5.04
C VAL A 196 -8.50 15.00 -3.52
N ASP A 197 -8.95 16.03 -2.82
CA ASP A 197 -9.05 15.99 -1.35
C ASP A 197 -10.11 14.97 -0.95
N ALA A 198 -9.68 13.92 -0.26
CA ALA A 198 -10.59 12.89 0.26
C ALA A 198 -11.06 13.19 1.69
N GLY A 199 -10.46 14.18 2.36
CA GLY A 199 -10.66 14.43 3.79
C GLY A 199 -9.95 13.41 4.68
N ALA A 200 -10.43 13.27 5.91
CA ALA A 200 -9.96 12.27 6.87
C ALA A 200 -10.97 11.13 7.00
N LEU A 201 -10.57 9.98 7.54
CA LEU A 201 -11.50 8.87 7.79
C LEU A 201 -12.68 9.28 8.68
N GLU A 202 -12.41 10.10 9.68
CA GLU A 202 -13.41 10.58 10.64
C GLU A 202 -14.29 11.69 10.05
N GLN A 203 -13.79 12.37 9.01
CA GLN A 203 -14.46 13.48 8.33
C GLN A 203 -14.15 13.44 6.82
N PRO A 204 -14.78 12.52 6.07
CA PRO A 204 -14.59 12.43 4.63
C PRO A 204 -15.03 13.70 3.92
N SER A 205 -14.34 14.04 2.84
CA SER A 205 -14.78 15.12 1.97
C SER A 205 -16.02 14.69 1.17
N ALA A 206 -16.76 15.68 0.66
CA ALA A 206 -17.87 15.42 -0.25
C ALA A 206 -17.43 14.77 -1.58
N ALA A 207 -16.14 14.87 -1.95
CA ALA A 207 -15.61 14.29 -3.18
C ALA A 207 -15.30 12.78 -3.05
N ALA A 208 -15.10 12.28 -1.83
CA ALA A 208 -14.77 10.89 -1.58
C ALA A 208 -15.42 10.35 -0.29
N PRO A 209 -16.76 10.41 -0.15
CA PRO A 209 -17.44 9.95 1.06
C PRO A 209 -17.19 8.46 1.38
N TRP A 210 -16.81 7.68 0.37
CA TRP A 210 -16.48 6.26 0.46
C TRP A 210 -15.15 5.96 1.17
N ILE A 211 -14.26 6.94 1.46
CA ILE A 211 -12.99 6.62 2.14
C ILE A 211 -13.19 6.04 3.54
N ALA A 212 -14.27 6.42 4.22
CA ALA A 212 -14.62 5.91 5.54
C ALA A 212 -15.45 4.61 5.49
N TYR A 213 -15.82 4.16 4.30
CA TYR A 213 -16.65 2.97 4.16
C TYR A 213 -15.81 1.74 4.45
N ASN A 214 -16.16 1.01 5.51
CA ASN A 214 -15.33 -0.04 6.10
C ASN A 214 -15.63 -1.46 5.59
N LYS A 215 -16.45 -1.59 4.55
CA LYS A 215 -16.78 -2.86 3.90
C LYS A 215 -16.33 -2.82 2.44
N ARG A 216 -16.22 -3.98 1.80
CA ARG A 216 -16.11 -4.01 0.34
C ARG A 216 -17.40 -3.47 -0.27
N TRP A 217 -17.28 -2.67 -1.33
CA TRP A 217 -18.44 -1.99 -1.92
C TRP A 217 -18.60 -2.27 -3.43
N GLY A 218 -19.80 -1.97 -3.94
CA GLY A 218 -20.19 -2.16 -5.33
C GLY A 218 -20.40 -3.61 -5.73
N LEU A 219 -20.94 -3.83 -6.94
CA LEU A 219 -21.12 -5.17 -7.55
C LEU A 219 -19.80 -5.94 -7.68
N HIS A 220 -18.68 -5.23 -7.57
CA HIS A 220 -17.35 -5.71 -7.87
C HIS A 220 -16.45 -5.86 -6.64
N ARG A 221 -17.03 -5.72 -5.43
CA ARG A 221 -16.37 -5.96 -4.13
C ARG A 221 -15.02 -5.25 -3.98
N VAL A 222 -15.01 -3.96 -4.31
CA VAL A 222 -13.84 -3.08 -4.24
C VAL A 222 -13.22 -3.13 -2.84
N SER A 223 -11.90 -3.26 -2.77
CA SER A 223 -11.16 -3.18 -1.51
C SER A 223 -11.36 -1.82 -0.88
N SER A 224 -11.73 -1.78 0.40
CA SER A 224 -12.05 -0.50 1.02
C SER A 224 -10.80 0.29 1.37
N VAL A 225 -10.72 1.57 0.97
CA VAL A 225 -9.63 2.47 1.40
C VAL A 225 -9.54 2.57 2.93
N TYR A 226 -10.66 2.42 3.62
CA TYR A 226 -10.72 2.40 5.08
C TYR A 226 -9.72 1.41 5.70
N SER A 227 -9.56 0.20 5.15
CA SER A 227 -8.66 -0.80 5.74
C SER A 227 -7.19 -0.38 5.68
N LYS A 228 -6.81 0.43 4.69
CA LYS A 228 -5.45 0.99 4.56
C LYS A 228 -5.26 2.17 5.51
N LEU A 229 -6.25 3.06 5.60
CA LEU A 229 -6.12 4.29 6.39
C LEU A 229 -6.42 4.15 7.89
N LYS A 230 -7.19 3.13 8.32
CA LYS A 230 -7.66 3.00 9.72
C LYS A 230 -6.51 2.89 10.71
N ASP A 231 -5.38 2.35 10.25
CA ASP A 231 -4.17 2.22 11.02
C ASP A 231 -3.15 3.25 10.52
N ARG A 232 -2.83 4.21 11.39
CA ARG A 232 -1.81 5.22 11.13
C ARG A 232 -0.47 4.54 10.88
N LEU A 233 0.23 4.98 9.84
CA LEU A 233 1.56 4.46 9.54
C LEU A 233 2.54 4.90 10.62
N TRP A 234 2.40 6.14 11.08
CA TRP A 234 3.30 6.72 12.08
C TRP A 234 2.62 6.95 13.42
N ASP A 235 3.41 6.85 14.50
CA ASP A 235 2.97 7.31 15.82
C ASP A 235 2.91 8.85 15.88
N ALA A 236 2.34 9.39 16.97
CA ALA A 236 2.18 10.83 17.18
C ALA A 236 3.52 11.60 17.18
N ALA A 237 4.63 10.90 17.45
CA ALA A 237 5.96 11.49 17.45
C ALA A 237 6.67 11.37 16.09
N GLY A 238 6.07 10.68 15.11
CA GLY A 238 6.66 10.41 13.80
C GLY A 238 7.82 9.41 13.83
N ASN A 239 8.02 8.70 14.94
CA ASN A 239 9.27 7.99 15.23
C ASN A 239 9.26 6.52 14.81
N THR A 240 8.09 5.87 14.88
CA THR A 240 7.93 4.44 14.61
C THR A 240 6.89 4.22 13.53
N LEU A 241 7.25 3.41 12.52
CA LEU A 241 6.23 2.79 11.66
C LEU A 241 5.48 1.80 12.56
N ARG A 242 4.18 2.00 12.78
CA ARG A 242 3.41 1.06 13.60
C ARG A 242 3.44 -0.31 12.91
N ASP A 243 3.76 -1.36 13.65
CA ASP A 243 3.51 -2.73 13.20
C ASP A 243 2.00 -2.87 13.00
N ILE A 244 1.53 -2.72 11.77
CA ILE A 244 0.11 -2.83 11.42
C ILE A 244 -0.33 -4.27 11.70
N PRO A 245 -1.06 -4.57 12.78
CA PRO A 245 -1.41 -5.93 13.12
C PRO A 245 -2.80 -6.18 12.56
N ILE A 246 -2.89 -6.74 11.35
CA ILE A 246 -4.21 -7.06 10.82
C ILE A 246 -4.14 -8.41 10.11
N VAL A 247 -4.75 -9.39 10.76
CA VAL A 247 -5.33 -10.54 10.08
C VAL A 247 -6.82 -10.46 10.42
N THR A 248 -7.60 -9.84 9.56
CA THR A 248 -9.06 -9.79 9.64
C THR A 248 -9.66 -11.13 9.24
N GLU A 249 -10.89 -11.39 9.69
CA GLU A 249 -11.67 -12.56 9.24
C GLU A 249 -11.76 -12.62 7.70
N ASP A 250 -11.95 -11.49 7.03
CA ASP A 250 -12.03 -11.40 5.56
C ASP A 250 -10.69 -11.71 4.88
N GLU A 251 -9.56 -11.32 5.47
CA GLU A 251 -8.22 -11.70 4.99
C GLU A 251 -7.95 -13.18 5.20
N ILE A 252 -8.48 -13.79 6.27
CA ILE A 252 -8.41 -15.25 6.47
C ILE A 252 -9.30 -15.97 5.45
N ARG A 253 -10.53 -15.50 5.22
CA ARG A 253 -11.40 -16.06 4.17
C ARG A 253 -10.75 -15.98 2.80
N LEU A 254 -10.09 -14.86 2.50
CA LEU A 254 -9.31 -14.71 1.28
C LEU A 254 -8.12 -15.70 1.23
N ALA A 255 -7.37 -15.84 2.32
CA ALA A 255 -6.30 -16.85 2.44
C ALA A 255 -6.82 -18.27 2.17
N GLN A 256 -7.98 -18.59 2.71
CA GLN A 256 -8.57 -19.90 2.61
C GLN A 256 -9.03 -20.21 1.19
N SER A 257 -9.61 -19.21 0.51
CA SER A 257 -9.96 -19.34 -0.92
C SER A 257 -8.71 -19.55 -1.78
N VAL A 258 -7.62 -18.82 -1.48
CA VAL A 258 -6.30 -18.92 -2.13
C VAL A 258 -5.72 -20.33 -1.98
N LEU A 259 -5.76 -20.86 -0.77
CA LEU A 259 -5.23 -22.17 -0.42
C LEU A 259 -6.15 -23.32 -0.86
N ARG A 260 -7.37 -22.99 -1.29
CA ARG A 260 -8.45 -23.93 -1.65
C ARG A 260 -8.83 -24.84 -0.47
N VAL A 261 -8.90 -24.24 0.71
CA VAL A 261 -9.42 -24.85 1.94
C VAL A 261 -10.76 -24.19 2.27
N ARG A 262 -11.43 -24.65 3.33
CA ARG A 262 -12.70 -24.06 3.75
C ARG A 262 -12.53 -22.59 4.18
N GLU A 263 -13.33 -21.69 3.62
CA GLU A 263 -13.41 -20.27 4.02
C GLU A 263 -14.17 -20.11 5.35
N SER A 264 -13.56 -20.52 6.46
CA SER A 264 -14.12 -20.38 7.81
C SER A 264 -13.99 -18.95 8.36
N GLY A 265 -13.01 -18.19 7.89
CA GLY A 265 -12.59 -16.92 8.48
C GLY A 265 -11.75 -17.08 9.74
N GLN A 266 -11.39 -18.31 10.09
CA GLN A 266 -10.51 -18.65 11.22
C GLN A 266 -9.28 -19.40 10.70
N LEU A 267 -8.09 -19.07 11.22
CA LEU A 267 -6.87 -19.81 10.90
C LEU A 267 -6.94 -21.20 11.55
N ASP A 268 -7.29 -22.20 10.76
CA ASP A 268 -7.36 -23.61 11.16
C ASP A 268 -6.17 -24.41 10.63
N ASP A 269 -5.97 -25.62 11.18
CA ASP A 269 -4.82 -26.47 10.85
C ASP A 269 -4.74 -26.81 9.35
N GLU A 270 -5.89 -26.94 8.68
CA GLU A 270 -5.96 -27.17 7.23
C GLU A 270 -5.39 -25.98 6.46
N THR A 271 -5.77 -24.76 6.85
CA THR A 271 -5.24 -23.51 6.29
C THR A 271 -3.72 -23.40 6.50
N LEU A 272 -3.23 -23.69 7.70
CA LEU A 272 -1.80 -23.58 8.04
C LEU A 272 -0.96 -24.62 7.28
N GLN A 273 -1.43 -25.87 7.23
CA GLN A 273 -0.73 -26.94 6.50
C GLN A 273 -0.67 -26.64 5.01
N ARG A 274 -1.77 -26.18 4.43
CA ARG A 274 -1.83 -25.88 3.00
C ARG A 274 -0.96 -24.70 2.61
N ALA A 275 -0.83 -23.72 3.50
CA ALA A 275 0.12 -22.62 3.36
C ALA A 275 1.56 -23.12 3.29
N ALA A 276 1.94 -24.02 4.20
CA ALA A 276 3.28 -24.60 4.27
C ALA A 276 3.63 -25.43 3.02
N ASP A 277 2.67 -26.14 2.43
CA ASP A 277 2.89 -26.98 1.24
C ASP A 277 3.15 -26.18 -0.06
N ILE A 278 2.66 -24.94 -0.13
CA ILE A 278 2.68 -24.11 -1.35
C ILE A 278 3.82 -23.08 -1.29
N LEU A 279 4.28 -22.74 -0.09
CA LEU A 279 5.37 -21.80 0.07
C LEU A 279 6.73 -22.47 -0.15
N PRO A 280 7.62 -21.91 -0.99
CA PRO A 280 9.01 -22.34 -0.96
C PRO A 280 9.59 -22.05 0.42
N PRO A 281 10.49 -22.89 0.96
CA PRO A 281 11.18 -22.59 2.20
C PRO A 281 11.96 -21.29 2.02
N ARG A 282 11.44 -20.19 2.58
CA ARG A 282 12.12 -18.90 2.60
C ARG A 282 12.28 -18.44 4.04
N ARG A 283 13.50 -17.99 4.34
CA ARG A 283 13.93 -17.35 5.58
C ARG A 283 12.86 -16.38 6.05
N VAL A 284 12.21 -16.74 7.14
CA VAL A 284 11.30 -15.87 7.87
C VAL A 284 12.12 -14.66 8.30
N TRP A 285 11.76 -13.47 7.82
CA TRP A 285 12.23 -12.21 8.42
C TRP A 285 11.17 -11.79 9.42
N THR A 286 11.25 -12.29 10.66
CA THR A 286 10.46 -11.71 11.75
C THR A 286 11.16 -10.47 12.27
N THR A 287 10.46 -9.34 12.36
CA THR A 287 10.93 -8.16 13.12
C THR A 287 10.85 -8.39 14.62
N GLN A 288 10.19 -9.45 15.08
CA GLN A 288 10.27 -9.90 16.47
C GLN A 288 11.61 -10.57 16.72
N LYS A 289 12.39 -9.99 17.64
CA LYS A 289 13.52 -10.68 18.28
C LYS A 289 12.96 -11.88 19.05
N ILE A 290 13.16 -13.08 18.52
CA ILE A 290 12.86 -14.32 19.22
C ILE A 290 14.05 -14.71 20.09
N THR A 291 13.78 -15.36 21.22
CA THR A 291 14.87 -15.83 22.08
C THR A 291 15.58 -17.03 21.45
N ARG A 292 16.87 -17.23 21.74
CA ARG A 292 17.63 -18.42 21.27
C ARG A 292 16.92 -19.76 21.49
N PRO A 293 16.21 -20.00 22.60
CA PRO A 293 15.42 -21.21 22.80
C PRO A 293 14.24 -21.36 21.82
N GLU A 294 13.57 -20.25 21.48
CA GLU A 294 12.45 -20.24 20.52
C GLU A 294 12.95 -20.46 19.09
N ALA A 295 14.05 -19.80 18.72
CA ALA A 295 14.75 -20.01 17.46
C ALA A 295 15.08 -21.50 17.24
N LYS A 296 15.69 -22.16 18.23
CA LYS A 296 16.04 -23.59 18.14
C LYS A 296 14.84 -24.53 18.02
N ARG A 297 13.70 -24.17 18.61
CA ARG A 297 12.46 -24.97 18.46
C ARG A 297 11.90 -24.87 17.04
N LEU A 298 11.98 -23.68 16.43
CA LEU A 298 11.54 -23.45 15.06
C LEU A 298 12.47 -24.13 14.04
N GLU A 299 13.79 -24.08 14.25
CA GLU A 299 14.76 -24.83 13.42
C GLU A 299 14.44 -26.33 13.44
N ALA A 300 14.21 -26.90 14.62
CA ALA A 300 13.97 -28.33 14.79
C ALA A 300 12.61 -28.79 14.26
N ALA A 301 11.58 -27.94 14.28
CA ALA A 301 10.23 -28.30 13.87
C ALA A 301 10.01 -28.16 12.36
N HIS A 302 10.77 -27.31 11.67
CA HIS A 302 10.46 -26.91 10.30
C HIS A 302 11.64 -27.02 9.32
N ASP A 303 12.83 -27.44 9.77
CA ASP A 303 14.04 -27.57 8.95
C ASP A 303 14.42 -26.24 8.24
N ILE A 304 14.32 -25.14 8.98
CA ILE A 304 14.60 -23.76 8.51
C ILE A 304 15.84 -23.23 9.25
N ASP A 305 16.78 -22.60 8.53
CA ASP A 305 17.91 -21.85 9.12
C ASP A 305 17.44 -20.47 9.64
N VAL A 306 17.38 -20.31 10.96
CA VAL A 306 16.95 -19.07 11.62
C VAL A 306 18.11 -18.22 12.13
N SER A 307 19.36 -18.54 11.76
CA SER A 307 20.56 -17.75 12.09
C SER A 307 20.43 -16.22 11.84
N PRO A 308 19.65 -15.73 10.85
CA PRO A 308 19.43 -14.30 10.64
C PRO A 308 18.51 -13.61 11.67
N LEU A 309 17.84 -14.36 12.56
CA LEU A 309 16.84 -13.86 13.52
C LEU A 309 17.36 -13.69 14.96
N LEU A 310 18.64 -14.02 15.20
CA LEU A 310 19.36 -13.86 16.47
C LEU A 310 20.22 -12.59 16.46
#